data_AF-A0A970JT62-F1
#
_entry.id   AF-A0A970JT62-F1
#
_cell.length_a   1.000
_cell.length_b   1.000
_cell.length_c   1.000
_cell.angle_alpha   90.00
_cell.angle_beta   90.00
_cell.angle_gamma   90.00
#
_symmetry.space_group_name_H-M   'P 1'
#
loop_
_entity.id
_entity.type
_entity.pdbx_description
1 polymer ?
#
loop_
_entity_poly.entity_id
_entity_poly.type
_entity_poly.pdbx_seq_one_letter_code
_entity_poly.pdbx_strand_id
1 'polypeptide(L)'
;MGPLLDRIDLFTFLEPIKIEDYQAQQEAIQPVPPRTCKPNGLLSDAEVQKIKLTPAVQRLRLSSSGYFKTIKIAKTIAELGRQIQPQHISEALRYRWEAVNLF
;
A
#
# COMPACT_ATOMS: atom_id res chain seq x y z
N MET A 1 -1.69 25.32 1.69
CA MET A 1 -0.80 24.37 1.00
C MET A 1 -0.13 23.52 2.06
N GLY A 2 -0.61 22.30 2.29
CA GLY A 2 0.03 21.39 3.25
C GLY A 2 1.41 20.96 2.73
N PRO A 3 2.39 20.70 3.61
CA PRO A 3 3.75 20.33 3.22
C PRO A 3 3.74 19.11 2.29
N LEU A 4 4.64 19.10 1.30
CA LEU A 4 4.74 18.09 0.24
C LEU A 4 4.72 16.63 0.75
N LEU A 5 5.32 16.41 1.94
CA LEU A 5 5.39 15.11 2.61
C LEU A 5 4.02 14.51 2.96
N ASP A 6 2.99 15.35 3.16
CA ASP A 6 1.66 14.86 3.54
C ASP A 6 0.90 14.22 2.37
N ARG A 7 1.47 14.24 1.15
CA ARG A 7 0.92 13.56 -0.03
C ARG A 7 1.55 12.20 -0.31
N ILE A 8 2.63 11.86 0.39
CA ILE A 8 3.32 10.58 0.22
C ILE A 8 2.71 9.58 1.20
N ASP A 9 1.95 8.62 0.67
CA ASP A 9 1.26 7.63 1.51
C ASP A 9 2.21 6.53 2.02
N LEU A 10 3.26 6.22 1.25
CA LEU A 10 4.28 5.21 1.58
C LEU A 10 5.65 5.63 1.03
N PHE A 11 6.71 5.38 1.81
CA PHE A 11 8.10 5.54 1.41
C PHE A 11 8.87 4.28 1.76
N THR A 12 9.57 3.69 0.79
CA THR A 12 10.43 2.51 0.98
C THR A 12 11.74 2.73 0.23
N PHE A 13 12.86 2.28 0.79
CA PHE A 13 14.11 2.19 0.04
C PHE A 13 14.13 0.87 -0.74
N LEU A 14 14.45 0.93 -2.03
CA LEU A 14 14.64 -0.24 -2.86
C LEU A 14 16.14 -0.53 -2.97
N GLU A 15 16.52 -1.80 -2.88
CA GLU A 15 17.90 -2.18 -3.14
C GLU A 15 18.29 -1.89 -4.59
N PRO A 16 19.55 -1.51 -4.86
CA PRO A 16 20.03 -1.33 -6.22
C PRO A 16 19.94 -2.65 -6.99
N ILE A 17 19.24 -2.63 -8.13
CA ILE A 17 19.15 -3.79 -9.01
C ILE A 17 20.46 -3.98 -9.77
N LYS A 18 20.95 -5.21 -9.88
CA LYS A 18 22.21 -5.50 -10.56
C LYS A 18 21.98 -5.69 -12.06
N ILE A 19 23.03 -5.46 -12.85
CA ILE A 19 23.00 -5.61 -14.31
C ILE A 19 22.67 -7.04 -14.74
N GLU A 20 23.07 -8.04 -13.93
CA GLU A 20 22.77 -9.46 -14.14
C GLU A 20 21.25 -9.76 -14.12
N ASP A 21 20.49 -9.11 -13.24
CA ASP A 21 19.04 -9.33 -13.10
C ASP A 21 18.25 -8.80 -14.32
N TYR A 22 18.78 -7.77 -15.00
CA TYR A 22 18.18 -7.24 -16.23
C TYR A 22 18.20 -8.24 -17.39
N GLN A 23 19.20 -9.12 -17.45
CA GLN A 23 19.34 -10.07 -18.55
C GLN A 23 18.47 -11.31 -18.36
N ALA A 24 18.22 -11.72 -17.12
CA ALA A 24 17.38 -12.88 -16.79
C ALA A 24 15.88 -12.67 -17.10
N GLN A 25 15.41 -11.42 -17.12
CA GLN A 25 13.99 -11.07 -17.32
C GLN A 25 13.70 -10.46 -18.71
N GLN A 26 14.39 -10.88 -19.77
CA GLN A 26 14.02 -10.54 -21.16
C GLN A 26 12.69 -11.19 -21.60
N GLU A 27 11.63 -11.09 -20.79
CA GLU A 27 10.28 -11.18 -21.30
C GLU A 27 10.00 -9.89 -22.07
N ALA A 28 9.55 -10.01 -23.32
CA ALA A 28 9.17 -8.85 -24.12
C ALA A 28 8.22 -7.96 -23.30
N ILE A 29 8.52 -6.65 -23.24
CA ILE A 29 7.69 -5.68 -22.51
C ILE A 29 6.26 -5.82 -23.03
N GLN A 30 5.38 -6.46 -22.24
CA GLN A 30 3.98 -6.54 -22.62
C GLN A 30 3.41 -5.12 -22.59
N PRO A 31 2.68 -4.68 -23.62
CA PRO A 31 2.07 -3.37 -23.61
C PRO A 31 1.20 -3.25 -22.36
N VAL A 32 1.54 -2.28 -21.50
CA VAL A 32 0.75 -2.04 -20.28
C VAL A 32 -0.67 -1.77 -20.73
N PRO A 33 -1.65 -2.62 -20.37
CA PRO A 33 -3.02 -2.40 -20.80
C PRO A 33 -3.46 -1.02 -20.30
N PRO A 34 -4.27 -0.29 -21.08
CA PRO A 34 -4.79 1.00 -20.65
C PRO A 34 -5.40 0.79 -19.26
N ARG A 35 -4.93 1.59 -18.29
CA ARG A 35 -5.40 1.50 -16.91
C ARG A 35 -6.91 1.67 -16.94
N THR A 36 -7.63 0.56 -16.80
CA THR A 36 -9.06 0.57 -16.51
C THR A 36 -9.15 0.96 -15.06
N CYS A 37 -8.98 2.27 -14.80
CA CYS A 37 -8.88 2.81 -13.46
C CYS A 37 -10.18 2.46 -12.71
N LYS A 38 -10.14 1.40 -11.90
CA LYS A 38 -11.00 1.28 -10.74
C LYS A 38 -10.19 1.86 -9.60
N PRO A 39 -10.30 3.17 -9.28
CA PRO A 39 -9.60 3.67 -8.12
C PRO A 39 -10.21 2.96 -6.90
N ASN A 40 -9.47 1.99 -6.36
CA ASN A 40 -9.80 1.29 -5.12
C ASN A 40 -11.09 0.45 -5.15
N GLY A 41 -11.50 -0.06 -6.32
CA GLY A 41 -12.80 -0.70 -6.59
C GLY A 41 -13.03 -2.09 -5.97
N LEU A 42 -12.26 -2.47 -4.96
CA LEU A 42 -12.39 -3.77 -4.30
C LEU A 42 -13.44 -3.75 -3.19
N LEU A 43 -13.51 -2.70 -2.37
CA LEU A 43 -14.48 -2.51 -1.27
C LEU A 43 -14.67 -1.01 -0.95
N SER A 44 -15.87 -0.63 -0.49
CA SER A 44 -16.15 0.71 0.04
C SER A 44 -15.41 0.94 1.37
N ASP A 45 -15.11 2.20 1.70
CA ASP A 45 -14.45 2.53 2.98
C ASP A 45 -15.26 2.06 4.20
N ALA A 46 -16.59 1.98 4.07
CA ALA A 46 -17.48 1.48 5.12
C ALA A 46 -17.33 -0.04 5.33
N GLU A 47 -17.11 -0.81 4.27
CA GLU A 47 -16.90 -2.25 4.37
C GLU A 47 -15.51 -2.58 4.92
N VAL A 48 -14.48 -1.81 4.54
CA VAL A 48 -13.13 -1.97 5.10
C VAL A 48 -13.10 -1.62 6.60
N GLN A 49 -13.86 -0.60 7.03
CA GLN A 49 -14.02 -0.27 8.46
C GLN A 49 -14.63 -1.41 9.30
N LYS A 50 -15.43 -2.30 8.68
CA LYS A 50 -16.00 -3.49 9.34
C LYS A 50 -14.98 -4.62 9.49
N ILE A 51 -13.93 -4.66 8.66
CA ILE A 51 -12.82 -5.58 8.85
C ILE A 51 -12.18 -5.17 10.16
N LYS A 52 -12.41 -5.94 11.23
CA LYS A 52 -11.96 -5.63 12.59
C LYS A 52 -10.47 -5.33 12.54
N LEU A 53 -10.14 -4.04 12.54
CA LEU A 53 -8.78 -3.61 12.76
C LEU A 53 -8.47 -3.98 14.19
N THR A 54 -7.70 -5.06 14.30
CA THR A 54 -7.26 -5.69 15.52
C THR A 54 -6.60 -4.67 16.47
N PRO A 55 -6.32 -5.05 17.72
CA PRO A 55 -5.57 -4.27 18.70
C PRO A 55 -4.29 -3.58 18.19
N ALA A 56 -3.77 -3.97 17.01
CA ALA A 56 -2.71 -3.26 16.30
C ALA A 56 -3.00 -1.76 16.07
N VAL A 57 -4.21 -1.38 15.67
CA VAL A 57 -4.52 0.06 15.44
C VAL A 57 -4.54 0.85 16.76
N GLN A 58 -5.05 0.24 17.83
CA GLN A 58 -5.00 0.83 19.17
C GLN A 58 -3.55 0.98 19.67
N ARG A 59 -2.68 0.03 19.34
CA ARG A 59 -1.23 0.09 19.68
C ARG A 59 -0.48 1.14 18.86
N LEU A 60 -0.84 1.34 17.58
CA LEU A 60 -0.12 2.25 16.67
C LEU A 60 -0.48 3.75 16.83
N ARG A 61 -1.38 4.14 17.74
CA ARG A 61 -1.81 5.56 17.95
C ARG A 61 -2.03 6.33 16.63
N LEU A 62 -2.63 5.67 15.63
CA LEU A 62 -2.82 6.28 14.31
C LEU A 62 -3.79 7.47 14.40
N SER A 63 -3.45 8.57 13.74
CA SER A 63 -4.41 9.65 13.50
C SER A 63 -5.51 9.18 12.55
N SER A 64 -6.66 9.87 12.56
CA SER A 64 -7.77 9.59 11.64
C SER A 64 -7.32 9.59 10.17
N SER A 65 -6.40 10.48 9.79
CA SER A 65 -5.80 10.51 8.45
C SER A 65 -4.87 9.32 8.19
N GLY A 66 -4.02 8.96 9.16
CA GLY A 66 -3.14 7.80 9.07
C GLY A 66 -3.92 6.49 8.89
N TYR A 67 -5.08 6.38 9.52
CA TYR A 67 -6.01 5.28 9.34
C TYR A 67 -6.52 5.17 7.89
N PHE A 68 -7.09 6.24 7.33
CA PHE A 68 -7.61 6.24 5.96
C PHE A 68 -6.52 6.00 4.91
N LYS A 69 -5.32 6.56 5.12
CA LYS A 69 -4.17 6.31 4.23
C LYS A 69 -3.71 4.85 4.30
N THR A 70 -3.73 4.23 5.48
CA THR A 70 -3.43 2.78 5.63
C THR A 70 -4.41 1.93 4.81
N ILE A 71 -5.70 2.28 4.84
CA ILE A 71 -6.72 1.60 4.04
C ILE A 71 -6.44 1.74 2.54
N LYS A 72 -6.08 2.94 2.07
CA LYS A 72 -5.72 3.16 0.65
C LYS A 72 -4.58 2.25 0.21
N ILE A 73 -3.51 2.17 1.01
CA ILE A 73 -2.37 1.30 0.72
C ILE A 73 -2.80 -0.18 0.70
N ALA A 74 -3.59 -0.62 1.69
CA ALA A 74 -4.09 -1.99 1.73
C ALA A 74 -4.95 -2.34 0.51
N LYS A 75 -5.75 -1.38 -0.02
CA LYS A 75 -6.50 -1.55 -1.28
C LYS A 75 -5.57 -1.64 -2.49
N THR A 76 -4.51 -0.85 -2.54
CA THR A 76 -3.49 -0.93 -3.60
C THR A 76 -2.76 -2.28 -3.60
N ILE A 77 -2.38 -2.79 -2.42
CA ILE A 77 -1.77 -4.13 -2.29
C ILE A 77 -2.76 -5.20 -2.75
N ALA A 78 -4.01 -5.10 -2.29
CA ALA A 78 -5.07 -6.03 -2.65
C ALA A 78 -5.43 -6.02 -4.15
N GLU A 79 -5.17 -4.92 -4.87
CA GLU A 79 -5.36 -4.85 -6.33
C GLU A 79 -4.56 -5.92 -7.08
N LEU A 80 -3.39 -6.32 -6.53
CA LEU A 80 -2.60 -7.42 -7.06
C LEU A 80 -3.30 -8.79 -6.90
N GLY A 81 -4.14 -8.95 -5.88
CA GLY A 81 -4.83 -10.19 -5.49
C GLY A 81 -6.35 -10.17 -5.62
N ARG A 82 -6.94 -9.14 -6.25
CA ARG A 82 -8.38 -8.92 -6.51
C ARG A 82 -9.31 -8.75 -5.30
N GLN A 83 -8.92 -9.03 -4.06
CA GLN A 83 -9.78 -8.84 -2.87
C GLN A 83 -8.98 -8.36 -1.66
N ILE A 84 -9.53 -7.43 -0.87
CA ILE A 84 -8.89 -7.05 0.39
C ILE A 84 -9.02 -8.19 1.40
N GLN A 85 -7.94 -8.47 2.11
CA GLN A 85 -7.90 -9.44 3.19
C GLN A 85 -7.23 -8.78 4.39
N PRO A 86 -7.45 -9.27 5.62
CA PRO A 86 -6.79 -8.75 6.82
C PRO A 86 -5.25 -8.75 6.72
N GLN A 87 -4.68 -9.65 5.92
CA GLN A 87 -3.24 -9.70 5.63
C GLN A 87 -2.74 -8.43 4.94
N HIS A 88 -3.47 -7.92 3.94
CA HIS A 88 -3.10 -6.69 3.22
C HIS A 88 -3.10 -5.45 4.14
N ILE A 89 -4.00 -5.42 5.13
CA ILE A 89 -4.03 -4.35 6.15
C ILE A 89 -2.81 -4.46 7.07
N SER A 90 -2.44 -5.67 7.47
CA SER A 90 -1.26 -5.93 8.31
C SER A 90 0.03 -5.53 7.59
N GLU A 91 0.12 -5.82 6.30
CA GLU A 91 1.24 -5.45 5.44
C GLU A 91 1.32 -3.92 5.25
N ALA A 92 0.20 -3.26 4.98
CA ALA A 92 0.14 -1.80 4.89
C ALA A 92 0.55 -1.10 6.20
N LEU A 93 0.15 -1.66 7.36
CA LEU A 93 0.58 -1.18 8.68
C LEU A 93 2.09 -1.37 8.88
N ARG A 94 2.63 -2.52 8.49
CA ARG A 94 4.06 -2.81 8.56
C ARG A 94 4.87 -1.80 7.74
N TYR A 95 4.50 -1.59 6.49
CA TYR A 95 5.18 -0.64 5.61
C TYR A 95 5.16 0.78 6.16
N ARG A 96 4.06 1.19 6.82
CA ARG A 96 3.98 2.48 7.51
C ARG A 96 4.89 2.57 8.72
N TRP A 97 4.96 1.52 9.53
CA TRP A 97 5.84 1.51 10.70
C TRP A 97 7.31 1.56 10.31
N GLU A 98 7.69 0.81 9.28
CA GLU A 98 9.04 0.86 8.72
C GLU A 98 9.38 2.25 8.18
N ALA A 99 8.46 2.89 7.45
CA ALA A 99 8.63 4.26 6.98
C ALA A 99 8.84 5.28 8.12
N VAL A 100 8.19 5.10 9.28
CA VAL A 100 8.36 5.99 10.44
C VAL A 100 9.68 5.73 11.16
N ASN A 101 10.11 4.47 11.29
CA ASN A 101 11.38 4.13 11.94
C ASN A 101 12.63 4.49 11.12
N LEU A 102 12.45 4.88 9.86
CA LEU A 102 13.53 5.31 8.98
C LEU A 102 13.90 6.80 9.16
N PHE A 103 13.17 7.54 9.99
CA PHE A 103 13.43 8.94 10.35
C PHE A 103 13.66 9.08 11.86
#